data_AF-A0A6J5DWX7-F1
#
_entry.id   AF-A0A6J5DWX7-F1
#
_cell.length_a   1.000
_cell.length_b   1.000
_cell.length_c   1.000
_cell.angle_alpha   90.00
_cell.angle_beta   90.00
_cell.angle_gamma   90.00
#
_symmetry.space_group_name_H-M   'P 1'
#
loop_
_entity.id
_entity.type
_entity.pdbx_description
1 polymer ?
#
loop_
_entity_poly.entity_id
_entity_poly.type
_entity_poly.pdbx_seq_one_letter_code
_entity_poly.pdbx_strand_id
1 'polypeptide(L)' 'MKTIADRWTDFEARVVAPDAPPLQRDEMRLAFYAGFKSMLDVNFELAGLDELSAVFLLERFHIEARRFGASLDQRRS' A
#
# COMPACT_ATOMS: atom_id res chain seq x y z
N MET A 1 19.81 2.07 4.99
CA MET A 1 18.47 1.48 4.76
C MET A 1 17.45 2.37 5.46
N LYS A 2 16.40 2.83 4.78
CA LYS A 2 15.34 3.64 5.42
C LYS A 2 14.51 2.75 6.34
N THR A 3 14.20 3.24 7.54
CA THR A 3 13.29 2.60 8.50
C THR A 3 11.83 2.78 8.06
N ILE A 4 10.89 2.05 8.68
CA ILE A 4 9.46 2.25 8.43
C ILE A 4 9.01 3.67 8.81
N ALA A 5 9.63 4.28 9.83
CA ALA A 5 9.36 5.66 10.24
C ALA A 5 9.82 6.65 9.14
N ASP A 6 10.99 6.44 8.55
CA ASP A 6 11.46 7.29 7.44
C ASP A 6 10.53 7.20 6.23
N ARG A 7 9.99 6.00 5.96
CA ARG A 7 9.02 5.78 4.86
C ARG A 7 7.67 6.43 5.14
N TRP A 8 7.23 6.44 6.40
CA TRP A 8 6.04 7.19 6.82
C TRP A 8 6.25 8.68 6.54
N THR A 9 7.37 9.27 6.95
CA THR A 9 7.68 10.68 6.70
C THR A 9 7.64 11.02 5.21
N ASP A 10 8.22 10.16 4.36
CA ASP A 10 8.16 10.34 2.90
C ASP A 10 6.73 10.28 2.35
N PHE A 11 5.88 9.39 2.89
CA PHE A 11 4.49 9.21 2.48
C PHE A 11 3.62 10.38 2.92
N GLU A 12 3.71 10.76 4.20
CA GLU A 12 2.98 11.86 4.80
C GLU A 12 3.17 13.15 4.00
N ALA A 13 4.42 13.48 3.66
CA ALA A 13 4.76 14.68 2.89
C ALA A 13 4.16 14.73 1.47
N ARG A 14 3.71 13.59 0.91
CA ARG A 14 3.17 13.51 -0.45
C ARG A 14 1.65 13.49 -0.51
N VAL A 15 1.00 12.99 0.54
CA VAL A 15 -0.43 12.62 0.48
C VAL A 15 -1.27 13.29 1.57
N VAL A 16 -0.66 13.74 2.66
CA VAL A 16 -1.36 14.40 3.76
C VAL A 16 -1.23 15.90 3.59
N ALA A 17 -2.35 16.62 3.63
CA ALA A 17 -2.34 18.07 3.51
C ALA A 17 -1.56 18.72 4.68
N PRO A 18 -0.81 19.82 4.45
CA PRO A 18 -0.07 20.50 5.52
C PRO A 18 -0.94 21.00 6.69
N ASP A 19 -2.21 21.25 6.42
CA ASP A 19 -3.23 21.70 7.37
C ASP A 19 -4.20 20.58 7.80
N ALA A 20 -3.94 19.33 7.43
CA ALA A 20 -4.75 18.19 7.83
C ALA A 20 -4.90 18.13 9.36
N PRO A 21 -6.13 17.96 9.89
CA PRO A 21 -6.36 17.81 11.32
C PRO A 21 -5.58 16.62 11.90
N PRO A 22 -5.20 16.65 13.20
CA PRO A 22 -4.43 15.57 13.82
C PRO A 22 -5.07 14.18 13.63
N LEU A 23 -6.39 14.07 13.76
CA LEU A 23 -7.11 12.82 13.55
C LEU A 23 -6.89 12.24 12.14
N GLN A 24 -6.95 13.08 11.11
CA GLN A 24 -6.73 12.63 9.73
C GLN A 24 -5.29 12.13 9.54
N ARG A 25 -4.30 12.76 10.18
CA ARG A 25 -2.91 12.28 10.14
C ARG A 25 -2.77 10.91 10.78
N ASP A 26 -3.40 10.70 11.93
CA ASP A 26 -3.38 9.42 12.65
C ASP A 26 -4.05 8.31 11.83
N GLU A 27 -5.20 8.59 11.23
CA GLU A 27 -5.89 7.67 10.32
C GLU A 27 -5.03 7.32 9.09
N MET A 28 -4.37 8.31 8.49
CA MET A 28 -3.45 8.08 7.37
C MET A 28 -2.22 7.27 7.78
N ARG A 29 -1.71 7.46 9.00
CA ARG A 29 -0.60 6.69 9.55
C ARG A 29 -0.96 5.23 9.77
N LEU A 30 -2.17 4.96 10.29
CA LEU A 30 -2.71 3.61 10.41
C LEU A 30 -2.91 2.96 9.04
N ALA A 31 -3.50 3.69 8.08
CA ALA A 31 -3.69 3.21 6.72
C ALA A 31 -2.37 2.87 6.02
N PHE A 32 -1.35 3.73 6.17
CA PHE A 32 0.00 3.47 5.68
C PHE A 32 0.59 2.20 6.27
N TYR A 33 0.52 2.03 7.60
CA TYR A 33 1.04 0.85 8.27
C TYR A 33 0.32 -0.43 7.83
N ALA A 34 -1.01 -0.38 7.70
CA ALA A 34 -1.81 -1.50 7.20
C ALA A 34 -1.38 -1.89 5.78
N GLY A 35 -1.23 -0.92 4.87
CA GLY A 35 -0.75 -1.17 3.51
C GLY A 35 0.67 -1.76 3.47
N PHE A 36 1.57 -1.26 4.31
CA PHE A 36 2.94 -1.79 4.42
C PHE A 36 2.94 -3.24 4.91
N LYS A 37 2.16 -3.56 5.96
CA LYS A 37 2.02 -4.92 6.48
C LYS A 37 1.42 -5.87 5.45
N SER A 38 0.37 -5.47 4.74
CA SER A 38 -0.22 -6.28 3.67
C SER A 38 0.78 -6.58 2.56
N MET A 39 1.61 -5.61 2.16
CA MET A 39 2.66 -5.87 1.18
C MET A 39 3.75 -6.81 1.71
N LEU A 40 4.13 -6.71 2.99
CA LEU A 40 5.04 -7.68 3.59
C LEU A 40 4.45 -9.10 3.58
N ASP A 41 3.17 -9.25 3.90
CA ASP A 41 2.49 -10.54 3.87
C ASP A 41 2.49 -11.16 2.47
N VAL A 42 2.19 -10.37 1.44
CA VAL A 42 2.32 -10.81 0.04
C VAL A 42 3.75 -11.24 -0.28
N ASN A 43 4.78 -10.51 0.16
CA ASN A 43 6.17 -10.90 -0.08
C ASN A 43 6.52 -12.22 0.64
N PHE A 44 6.03 -12.44 1.86
CA PHE A 44 6.22 -13.69 2.57
C PHE A 44 5.53 -14.88 1.88
N GLU A 45 4.32 -14.66 1.36
CA GLU A 45 3.61 -15.67 0.57
C GLU A 45 4.40 -16.04 -0.69
N LEU A 46 4.86 -15.03 -1.44
CA LEU A 46 5.64 -15.23 -2.66
C LEU A 46 6.97 -15.95 -2.40
N ALA A 47 7.64 -15.65 -1.28
CA ALA A 47 8.90 -16.28 -0.91
C ALA A 47 8.77 -17.79 -0.65
N GLY A 48 7.57 -18.29 -0.38
CA GLY A 48 7.29 -19.72 -0.18
C GLY A 48 6.94 -20.49 -1.46
N LEU A 49 6.80 -19.81 -2.60
CA LEU A 49 6.37 -20.40 -3.87
C LEU A 49 7.57 -20.68 -4.79
N ASP A 50 7.38 -21.61 -5.74
CA ASP A 50 8.27 -21.69 -6.90
C ASP A 50 8.11 -20.46 -7.81
N GLU A 51 9.11 -20.21 -8.65
CA GLU A 51 9.19 -19.00 -9.48
C GLU A 51 7.95 -18.82 -10.37
N LEU A 52 7.48 -19.88 -11.04
CA LEU A 52 6.36 -19.79 -11.97
C LEU A 52 5.06 -19.45 -11.21
N SER A 53 4.83 -20.11 -10.07
CA SER A 53 3.69 -19.83 -9.20
C SER A 53 3.72 -18.40 -8.62
N ALA A 54 4.91 -17.91 -8.22
CA ALA A 54 5.08 -16.56 -7.73
C ALA A 54 4.78 -15.50 -8.81
N VAL A 55 5.19 -15.74 -10.06
CA VAL A 55 4.90 -14.87 -11.21
C VAL A 55 3.39 -14.80 -11.47
N PHE A 56 2.69 -15.94 -11.48
CA PHE A 56 1.23 -15.95 -11.67
C PHE A 56 0.48 -15.20 -10.56
N LEU A 57 0.91 -15.38 -9.30
CA LEU A 57 0.30 -14.67 -8.18
C LEU A 57 0.54 -13.16 -8.26
N LEU A 58 1.75 -12.73 -8.64
CA LEU A 58 2.06 -11.32 -8.87
C LEU A 58 1.23 -10.70 -9.99
N GLU A 59 1.07 -11.40 -11.13
CA GLU A 59 0.24 -10.93 -12.23
C GLU A 59 -1.22 -10.77 -11.79
N ARG A 60 -1.74 -11.73 -11.01
CA ARG A 60 -3.09 -11.64 -10.45
C ARG A 60 -3.24 -10.42 -9.54
N PHE A 61 -2.32 -10.20 -8.59
CA PHE A 61 -2.34 -9.02 -7.73
C PHE A 61 -2.24 -7.73 -8.52
N HIS A 62 -1.43 -7.69 -9.59
CA HIS A 62 -1.34 -6.52 -10.47
C HIS A 62 -2.67 -6.20 -11.14
N ILE A 63 -3.35 -7.20 -11.70
CA ILE A 63 -4.67 -7.03 -12.34
C ILE A 63 -5.71 -6.57 -11.31
N GLU A 64 -5.76 -7.21 -10.14
CA GLU A 64 -6.70 -6.86 -9.07
C GLU A 64 -6.46 -5.43 -8.56
N ALA A 65 -5.20 -5.03 -8.34
CA ALA A 65 -4.83 -3.69 -7.92
C ALA A 65 -5.27 -2.61 -8.93
N ARG A 66 -5.09 -2.86 -10.24
CA ARG A 66 -5.55 -1.95 -11.29
C ARG A 66 -7.07 -1.79 -11.29
N ARG A 67 -7.80 -2.89 -11.15
CA ARG A 67 -9.28 -2.87 -11.07
C ARG A 67 -9.76 -2.12 -9.84
N PHE A 68 -9.13 -2.39 -8.68
CA PHE A 68 -9.46 -1.70 -7.44
C PHE A 68 -9.19 -0.20 -7.55
N GLY A 69 -8.02 0.20 -8.07
CA GLY A 69 -7.67 1.61 -8.30
C GLY A 69 -8.69 2.33 -9.17
N ALA A 70 -9.06 1.75 -10.32
CA ALA A 70 -10.10 2.30 -11.19
C ALA A 70 -11.47 2.46 -10.48
N SER A 71 -11.81 1.58 -9.54
CA SER A 71 -13.04 1.68 -8.74
C SER A 71 -13.04 2.83 -7.72
N LEU A 72 -11.86 3.37 -7.39
CA LEU A 72 -11.74 4.52 -6.48
C LEU A 72 -11.99 5.82 -7.23
N ASP A 73 -11.56 5.92 -8.48
CA ASP A 73 -11.77 7.11 -9.33
C ASP A 73 -13.25 7.29 -9.69
N GLN A 74 -13.96 6.19 -9.95
CA GLN A 74 -15.40 6.20 -10.22
C GLN A 74 -16.26 6.70 -9.05
N ARG A 75 -15.77 6.57 -7.80
CA ARG A 75 -16.48 7.07 -6.62
C ARG A 75 -16.28 8.57 -6.38
N ARG A 76 -15.33 9.19 -7.08
CA ARG A 76 -15.00 10.63 -6.97
C ARG A 76 -15.64 11.47 -8.09
N SER A 77 -16.33 10.83 -9.03
CA SER A 77 -17.06 11.46 -10.15
C SER A 77 -18.54 11.53 -9.84
#